data_AF-A0A2G9TCF7-F1
#
_entry.id   AF-A0A2G9TCF7-F1
#
_cell.length_a   1.000
_cell.length_b   1.000
_cell.length_c   1.000
_cell.angle_alpha   90.00
_cell.angle_beta   90.00
_cell.angle_gamma   90.00
#
_symmetry.space_group_name_H-M   'P 1'
#
loop_
_entity.id
_entity.type
_entity.pdbx_description
1 polymer ?
#
loop_
_entity_poly.entity_id
_entity_poly.type
_entity_poly.pdbx_seq_one_letter_code
_entity_poly.pdbx_strand_id
1 'polypeptide(L)' 'VDPVACDCTSSPEEMCSGNACFAKVEIFTDEKTAIMQKGCITDVPGGQKGCQYASNNEALHCFCEENECNTRQK' A
#
# COMPACT_ATOMS: atom_id res chain seq x y z
N VAL A 1 15.88 -12.18 2.75
CA VAL A 1 14.96 -11.62 1.73
C VAL A 1 15.55 -10.29 1.36
N ASP A 2 15.79 -10.06 0.07
CA ASP A 2 16.32 -8.78 -0.37
C ASP A 2 15.24 -7.70 -0.18
N PRO A 3 15.61 -6.48 0.25
CA PRO A 3 14.64 -5.42 0.44
C PRO A 3 14.00 -5.03 -0.90
N VAL A 4 12.68 -4.82 -0.89
CA VAL A 4 11.90 -4.34 -2.02
C VAL A 4 11.80 -2.83 -2.00
N ALA A 5 11.84 -2.21 -3.19
CA ALA A 5 11.59 -0.78 -3.36
C ALA A 5 10.08 -0.54 -3.49
N CYS A 6 9.54 0.40 -2.72
CA CYS A 6 8.11 0.73 -2.73
C CYS A 6 7.91 2.22 -2.92
N ASP A 7 6.80 2.58 -3.56
CA ASP A 7 6.36 3.96 -3.67
C ASP A 7 5.81 4.46 -2.33
N CYS A 8 6.33 5.58 -1.84
CA CYS A 8 5.96 6.18 -0.55
C CYS A 8 5.44 7.60 -0.69
N THR A 9 5.94 8.36 -1.66
CA THR A 9 5.59 9.77 -1.86
C THR A 9 4.82 10.03 -3.16
N SER A 10 4.49 8.97 -3.91
CA SER A 10 3.95 9.06 -5.28
C SER A 10 4.93 9.72 -6.26
N SER A 11 6.23 9.69 -5.95
CA SER A 11 7.33 10.17 -6.79
C SER A 11 8.28 9.02 -7.11
N PRO A 12 8.62 8.78 -8.40
CA PRO A 12 9.58 7.75 -8.79
C PRO A 12 10.98 7.95 -8.18
N GLU A 13 11.31 9.19 -7.81
CA GLU A 13 12.63 9.56 -7.28
C GLU A 13 12.74 9.35 -5.76
N GLU A 14 11.62 9.09 -5.08
CA GLU A 14 11.54 8.99 -3.62
C GLU A 14 10.83 7.70 -3.21
N MET A 15 11.58 6.60 -3.34
CA MET A 15 11.14 5.27 -2.91
C MET A 15 11.66 4.93 -1.52
N CYS A 16 10.87 4.17 -0.76
CA CYS A 16 11.36 3.49 0.43
C CYS A 16 11.91 2.11 0.10
N SER A 17 12.67 1.51 1.02
CA SER A 17 13.01 0.09 0.99
C SER A 17 12.52 -0.65 2.24
N GLY A 18 11.96 -1.85 2.07
CA GLY A 18 11.39 -2.67 3.14
C GLY A 18 11.26 -4.14 2.75
N ASN A 19 10.58 -4.96 3.55
CA ASN A 19 10.35 -6.38 3.20
C ASN A 19 9.11 -6.56 2.30
N ALA A 20 8.16 -5.63 2.40
CA ALA A 20 6.95 -5.58 1.60
C ALA A 20 6.49 -4.14 1.42
N CYS A 21 5.63 -3.92 0.42
CA CYS A 21 4.94 -2.66 0.19
C CYS A 21 3.50 -2.73 0.72
N PHE A 22 2.95 -1.58 1.10
CA PHE A 22 1.52 -1.43 1.36
C PHE A 22 0.91 -0.28 0.54
N ALA A 23 -0.38 -0.43 0.28
CA ALA A 23 -1.26 0.66 -0.13
C ALA A 23 -2.57 0.56 0.67
N LYS A 24 -2.98 1.67 1.27
CA LYS A 24 -4.24 1.80 2.00
C LYS A 24 -5.06 2.90 1.34
N VAL A 25 -6.32 2.60 1.05
CA VAL A 25 -7.28 3.57 0.50
C VAL A 25 -8.39 3.74 1.50
N GLU A 26 -8.54 4.93 2.06
CA GLU A 26 -9.66 5.30 2.94
C GLU A 26 -10.68 6.07 2.13
N ILE A 27 -11.92 5.61 2.12
CA ILE A 27 -13.01 6.20 1.34
C ILE A 27 -13.90 7.00 2.29
N PHE A 28 -14.12 8.26 1.96
CA PHE A 28 -14.99 9.18 2.67
C PHE A 28 -16.18 9.50 1.76
N THR A 29 -17.21 8.65 1.84
CA THR A 29 -18.33 8.64 0.87
C THR A 29 -19.13 9.94 0.88
N ASP A 30 -19.38 10.52 2.07
CA ASP A 30 -20.13 11.76 2.21
C ASP A 30 -19.39 12.96 1.62
N GLU A 31 -18.08 13.01 1.81
CA GLU A 31 -17.18 14.02 1.27
C GLU A 31 -16.84 13.79 -0.21
N LYS A 32 -17.18 12.60 -0.76
CA LYS A 32 -16.77 12.14 -2.10
C LYS A 32 -15.25 12.21 -2.31
N THR A 33 -14.50 11.86 -1.27
CA THR A 33 -13.04 11.87 -1.30
C THR A 33 -12.47 10.51 -0.94
N ALA A 34 -11.23 10.26 -1.37
CA ALA A 34 -10.46 9.11 -0.95
C ALA A 34 -9.04 9.53 -0.63
N ILE A 35 -8.50 9.00 0.46
CA ILE A 35 -7.11 9.23 0.88
C ILE A 35 -6.33 7.96 0.60
N MET A 36 -5.24 8.08 -0.17
CA MET A 36 -4.34 6.97 -0.46
C MET A 36 -3.05 7.14 0.35
N GLN A 37 -2.72 6.12 1.13
CA GLN A 37 -1.48 6.03 1.90
C GLN A 37 -0.68 4.85 1.35
N LYS A 38 0.60 5.07 1.08
CA LYS A 38 1.49 4.04 0.52
C LYS A 38 2.78 4.02 1.31
N GLY A 39 3.46 2.88 1.32
CA GLY A 39 4.80 2.83 1.84
C GLY A 39 5.43 1.45 1.95
N CYS A 40 6.54 1.38 2.67
CA CYS A 40 7.20 0.14 3.08
C CYS A 40 6.68 -0.35 4.42
N ILE A 41 6.72 -1.67 4.60
CA ILE A 41 6.49 -2.34 5.87
C ILE A 41 7.54 -3.44 6.08
N THR A 42 7.88 -3.69 7.35
CA THR A 42 8.82 -4.76 7.72
C THR A 42 8.16 -6.13 7.73
N ASP A 43 6.86 -6.21 8.03
CA ASP A 43 6.12 -7.47 8.10
C ASP A 43 4.68 -7.28 7.61
N VAL A 44 4.20 -8.20 6.77
CA VAL A 44 2.80 -8.18 6.30
C VAL A 44 1.89 -8.64 7.45
N PRO A 45 0.92 -7.81 7.90
CA PRO A 45 0.02 -8.18 8.98
C PRO A 45 -0.75 -9.47 8.66
N GLY A 46 -0.59 -10.48 9.51
CA GLY A 46 -1.31 -11.76 9.37
C GLY A 46 -1.04 -12.52 8.06
N GLY A 47 0.03 -12.20 7.32
CA GLY A 47 0.34 -12.84 6.03
C GLY A 47 -0.65 -12.50 4.90
N GLN A 48 -1.42 -11.42 5.06
CA GLN A 48 -2.47 -11.02 4.13
C GLN A 48 -1.92 -10.36 2.86
N LYS A 49 -1.35 -11.15 1.94
CA LYS A 49 -1.02 -10.67 0.59
C LYS A 49 -2.27 -10.30 -0.21
N GLY A 50 -2.14 -9.29 -1.06
CA GLY A 50 -3.23 -8.78 -1.90
C GLY A 50 -4.06 -7.73 -1.19
N CYS A 51 -5.18 -7.35 -1.81
CA CYS A 51 -6.07 -6.30 -1.30
C CYS A 51 -7.25 -6.89 -0.54
N GLN A 52 -7.52 -6.32 0.64
CA GLN A 52 -8.63 -6.70 1.51
C GLN A 52 -9.48 -5.48 1.85
N TYR A 53 -10.79 -5.65 1.78
CA TYR A 53 -11.74 -4.63 2.16
C TYR A 53 -12.03 -4.71 3.66
N ALA A 54 -11.70 -3.65 4.39
CA ALA A 54 -12.00 -3.45 5.80
C ALA A 54 -13.29 -2.64 5.92
N SER A 55 -14.43 -3.34 5.97
CA SER A 55 -15.77 -2.74 5.93
C SER A 55 -16.10 -1.85 7.12
N ASN A 56 -15.42 -2.03 8.24
CA ASN A 56 -15.61 -1.21 9.45
C ASN A 56 -15.14 0.24 9.27
N ASN A 57 -14.21 0.50 8.34
CA ASN A 57 -13.60 1.81 8.13
C ASN A 57 -13.72 2.30 6.66
N GLU A 58 -14.59 1.68 5.85
CA GLU A 58 -14.66 1.90 4.39
C GLU A 58 -13.27 1.97 3.73
N ALA A 59 -12.38 1.05 4.11
CA ALA A 59 -10.99 1.09 3.70
C ALA A 59 -10.58 -0.15 2.91
N LEU A 60 -9.63 0.01 1.98
CA LEU A 60 -8.95 -1.07 1.29
C LEU A 60 -7.50 -1.13 1.76
N HIS A 61 -7.04 -2.30 2.18
CA HIS A 61 -5.66 -2.55 2.59
C HIS A 61 -5.01 -3.54 1.63
N CYS A 62 -3.94 -3.14 0.96
CA CYS A 62 -3.20 -3.95 0.00
C CYS A 62 -1.76 -4.15 0.46
N PHE A 63 -1.26 -5.38 0.33
CA PHE A 63 0.13 -5.73 0.64
C PHE A 63 0.74 -6.59 -0.46
N CYS A 64 2.01 -6.34 -0.80
CA CYS A 64 2.72 -7.05 -1.85
C CYS A 64 4.24 -7.04 -1.61
N GLU A 65 4.98 -7.96 -2.23
CA GLU A 65 6.41 -8.22 -1.97
C GLU A 65 7.26 -8.12 -3.25
N GLU A 66 6.78 -7.35 -4.24
CA GLU A 66 7.51 -7.10 -5.49
C GLU A 66 7.92 -5.63 -5.54
N ASN A 67 8.96 -5.31 -6.30
CA ASN A 67 9.37 -3.92 -6.47
C ASN A 67 8.24 -3.11 -7.11
N GLU A 68 7.96 -1.94 -6.54
CA GLU A 68 6.99 -0.96 -7.05
C GLU A 68 5.56 -1.50 -7.16
N CYS A 69 5.26 -2.63 -6.50
CA CYS A 69 3.96 -3.32 -6.61
C CYS A 69 2.78 -2.53 -6.01
N ASN A 70 3.08 -1.50 -5.21
CA ASN A 70 2.08 -0.58 -4.66
C ASN A 70 1.89 0.67 -5.53
N THR A 71 2.43 0.68 -6.75
CA THR A 71 2.16 1.71 -7.76
C THR A 71 0.99 1.30 -8.66
N ARG A 72 0.54 2.24 -9.51
CA ARG A 72 -0.42 1.94 -10.58
C ARG A 72 0.25 1.33 -11.82
N GLN A 73 1.57 1.19 -11.84
CA GLN A 73 2.29 0.72 -13.02
C GLN A 73 2.03 -0.78 -13.24
N LYS A 74 2.00 -1.18 -14.51
CA LYS A 74 1.76 -2.57 -14.96
C LYS A 74 3.05 -3.22 -15.39
#